data_AF-A0A1Y3T8Y6-F1
#
_entry.id   AF-A0A1Y3T8Y6-F1
#
_cell.length_a   1.000
_cell.length_b   1.000
_cell.length_c   1.000
_cell.angle_alpha   90.00
_cell.angle_beta   90.00
_cell.angle_gamma   90.00
#
_symmetry.space_group_name_H-M   'P 1'
#
loop_
_entity.id
_entity.type
_entity.pdbx_description
1 polymer ?
#
loop_
_entity_poly.entity_id
_entity_poly.type
_entity_poly.pdbx_seq_one_letter_code
_entity_poly.pdbx_strand_id
1 'polypeptide(L)'
;KALDYVISKQKNASYHKDKEDYHIFTDYIPYGIEETGHYQHIFMWIHLESFYVLNDELIQDESFSIPYKITYKDNQVIQCEMPESGDLYIDSIQRLFPPQIQNHILNHSSHSFDLSQQIQEHYAYLPSPDIAHTVCY
;
A
#
# COMPACT_ATOMS: atom_id res chain seq x y z
N LYS A 1 2.34 -7.78 -10.89
CA LYS A 1 3.82 -7.63 -10.86
C LYS A 1 4.27 -6.46 -9.98
N ALA A 2 3.87 -5.22 -10.27
CA ALA A 2 4.29 -4.05 -9.48
C ALA A 2 3.68 -4.07 -8.07
N LEU A 3 2.36 -4.29 -7.99
CA LEU A 3 1.65 -4.45 -6.74
C LEU A 3 2.16 -5.64 -5.93
N ASP A 4 2.31 -6.82 -6.55
CA ASP A 4 2.89 -8.01 -5.90
C ASP A 4 4.27 -7.74 -5.28
N TYR A 5 5.11 -6.94 -5.96
CA TYR A 5 6.40 -6.54 -5.41
C TYR A 5 6.24 -5.71 -4.14
N VAL A 6 5.34 -4.72 -4.14
CA VAL A 6 5.04 -3.88 -2.96
C VAL A 6 4.49 -4.74 -1.81
N ILE A 7 3.51 -5.60 -2.09
CA ILE A 7 2.94 -6.54 -1.10
C ILE A 7 4.04 -7.44 -0.52
N SER A 8 4.88 -8.03 -1.37
CA SER A 8 5.96 -8.93 -0.91
C SER A 8 6.99 -8.19 -0.06
N LYS A 9 7.33 -6.95 -0.43
CA LYS A 9 8.24 -6.09 0.34
C LYS A 9 7.62 -5.77 1.70
N GLN A 10 6.33 -5.41 1.75
CA GLN A 10 5.63 -5.10 2.99
C GLN A 10 5.52 -6.32 3.92
N LYS A 11 5.06 -7.45 3.38
CA LYS A 11 4.99 -8.72 4.12
C LYS A 11 6.34 -9.12 4.70
N ASN A 12 7.42 -8.96 3.95
CA ASN A 12 8.76 -9.33 4.45
C ASN A 12 9.26 -8.40 5.57
N ALA A 13 8.78 -7.15 5.60
CA ALA A 13 9.14 -6.13 6.59
C ALA A 13 8.28 -6.21 7.87
N SER A 14 7.04 -6.70 7.81
CA SER A 14 6.19 -6.84 9.00
C SER A 14 6.77 -7.83 10.01
N TYR A 15 6.75 -7.43 11.28
CA TYR A 15 7.08 -8.29 12.42
C TYR A 15 6.03 -9.38 12.66
N HIS A 16 4.81 -9.20 12.15
CA HIS A 16 3.67 -10.09 12.37
C HIS A 16 3.41 -11.01 11.18
N LYS A 17 4.28 -11.04 10.17
CA LYS A 17 4.12 -11.85 8.95
C LYS A 17 3.93 -13.36 9.16
N ASP A 18 4.38 -13.87 10.31
CA ASP A 18 4.29 -15.28 10.71
C ASP A 18 3.16 -15.53 11.73
N LYS A 19 2.34 -14.51 12.03
CA LYS A 19 1.13 -14.65 12.87
C LYS A 19 0.06 -15.44 12.13
N GLU A 20 -0.86 -15.99 12.91
CA GLU A 20 -1.99 -16.76 12.40
C GLU A 20 -2.83 -15.93 11.43
N ASP A 21 -3.11 -16.54 10.27
CA ASP A 21 -3.84 -15.95 9.15
C ASP A 21 -3.47 -14.49 8.84
N TYR A 22 -2.16 -14.19 8.89
CA TYR A 22 -1.64 -12.88 8.47
C TYR A 22 -1.94 -12.65 6.98
N HIS A 23 -2.71 -11.62 6.69
CA HIS A 23 -3.14 -11.27 5.35
C HIS A 23 -2.94 -9.78 5.06
N ILE A 24 -2.64 -9.46 3.80
CA ILE A 24 -2.54 -8.09 3.30
C ILE A 24 -3.62 -7.91 2.24
N PHE A 25 -4.53 -6.97 2.49
CA PHE A 25 -5.51 -6.48 1.52
C PHE A 25 -4.99 -5.20 0.89
N THR A 26 -5.26 -5.01 -0.38
CA THR A 26 -4.81 -3.82 -1.09
C THR A 26 -5.75 -3.44 -2.22
N ASP A 27 -5.82 -2.14 -2.49
CA ASP A 27 -6.41 -1.57 -3.68
C ASP A 27 -5.53 -0.41 -4.15
N TYR A 28 -5.67 0.00 -5.42
CA TYR A 28 -4.79 1.02 -5.98
C TYR A 28 -5.43 1.82 -7.11
N ILE A 29 -4.98 3.06 -7.25
CA ILE A 29 -5.31 3.94 -8.37
C ILE A 29 -4.07 4.09 -9.26
N PRO A 30 -4.13 3.66 -10.54
CA PRO A 30 -3.03 3.90 -11.47
C PRO A 30 -3.02 5.37 -11.92
N TYR A 31 -1.84 6.00 -11.89
CA TYR A 31 -1.65 7.36 -12.42
C TYR A 31 -0.94 7.39 -13.77
N GLY A 32 -0.34 6.28 -14.19
CA GLY A 32 0.23 6.13 -15.52
C GLY A 32 1.63 5.53 -15.52
N ILE A 33 2.22 5.51 -16.71
CA ILE A 33 3.53 4.96 -16.98
C ILE A 33 4.32 5.97 -17.81
N GLU A 34 5.58 6.19 -17.45
CA GLU A 34 6.54 6.95 -18.26
C GLU A 34 7.74 6.08 -18.65
N GLU A 35 8.24 6.26 -19.86
CA GLU A 35 9.41 5.56 -20.37
C GLU A 35 10.58 6.54 -20.53
N THR A 36 11.72 6.20 -19.93
CA THR A 36 12.95 6.99 -20.05
C THR A 36 14.10 6.08 -20.48
N GLY A 37 14.40 6.04 -21.77
CA GLY A 37 15.43 5.16 -22.33
C GLY A 37 15.08 3.68 -22.13
N HIS A 38 15.85 2.97 -21.29
CA HIS A 38 15.62 1.57 -20.95
C HIS A 38 14.83 1.37 -19.64
N TYR A 39 14.33 2.47 -19.07
CA TYR A 39 13.57 2.46 -17.83
C TYR A 39 12.09 2.70 -18.08
N GLN A 40 11.26 2.01 -17.32
CA GLN A 40 9.82 2.24 -17.24
C GLN A 40 9.46 2.62 -15.81
N HIS A 41 8.80 3.76 -15.62
CA HIS A 41 8.35 4.24 -14.32
C HIS A 41 6.83 4.10 -14.25
N ILE A 42 6.34 3.37 -13.26
CA ILE A 42 4.91 3.20 -13.01
C ILE A 42 4.57 4.02 -11.77
N PHE A 43 3.50 4.81 -11.88
CA PHE A 43 3.01 5.66 -10.80
C PHE A 43 1.61 5.20 -10.39
N MET A 44 1.41 5.02 -9.09
CA MET A 44 0.11 4.57 -8.54
C MET A 44 -0.06 5.02 -7.10
N TRP A 45 -1.29 5.30 -6.69
CA TRP A 45 -1.66 5.36 -5.28
C TRP A 45 -2.00 3.97 -4.79
N ILE A 46 -1.40 3.51 -3.70
CA ILE A 46 -1.68 2.17 -3.14
C ILE A 46 -2.25 2.36 -1.74
N HIS A 47 -3.41 1.75 -1.51
CA HIS A 47 -4.00 1.53 -0.20
C HIS A 47 -3.71 0.10 0.23
N LEU A 48 -3.23 -0.07 1.45
CA LEU A 48 -2.85 -1.35 2.02
C LEU A 48 -3.33 -1.44 3.45
N GLU A 49 -3.96 -2.55 3.78
CA GLU A 49 -4.31 -2.91 5.14
C GLU A 49 -3.87 -4.35 5.42
N SER A 50 -3.26 -4.56 6.58
CA SER A 50 -2.83 -5.90 7.00
C SER A 50 -3.45 -6.28 8.33
N PHE A 51 -3.75 -7.56 8.44
CA PHE A 51 -4.44 -8.13 9.59
C PHE A 51 -3.84 -9.48 9.95
N TYR A 52 -4.04 -9.90 11.19
CA TYR A 52 -3.77 -11.25 11.66
C TYR A 52 -4.77 -11.63 12.75
N VAL A 53 -4.82 -12.91 13.09
CA VAL A 53 -5.69 -13.43 14.14
C VAL A 53 -4.91 -13.66 15.43
N LEU A 54 -5.51 -13.26 16.54
CA LEU A 54 -5.01 -13.52 17.89
C LEU A 54 -6.19 -13.78 18.82
N ASN A 55 -6.23 -14.95 19.45
CA ASN A 55 -7.30 -15.35 20.39
C ASN A 55 -8.71 -15.22 19.80
N ASP A 56 -8.91 -15.69 18.57
CA ASP A 56 -10.18 -15.59 17.81
C ASP A 56 -10.64 -14.13 17.53
N GLU A 57 -9.77 -13.15 17.71
CA GLU A 57 -10.00 -11.75 17.38
C GLU A 57 -9.19 -11.33 16.16
N LEU A 58 -9.79 -10.48 15.31
CA LEU A 58 -9.14 -9.89 14.16
C LEU A 58 -8.35 -8.64 14.58
N ILE A 59 -7.04 -8.67 14.42
CA ILE A 59 -6.14 -7.57 14.79
C ILE A 59 -5.66 -6.85 13.53
N GLN A 60 -5.84 -5.53 13.47
CA GLN A 60 -5.22 -4.69 12.44
C GLN A 60 -3.75 -4.43 12.80
N ASP A 61 -2.84 -4.75 11.88
CA ASP A 61 -1.40 -4.54 12.00
C ASP A 61 -1.00 -3.18 11.42
N GLU A 62 -1.06 -3.04 10.10
CA GLU A 62 -0.69 -1.81 9.39
C GLU A 62 -1.83 -1.35 8.49
N SER A 63 -2.03 -0.03 8.41
CA SER A 63 -2.93 0.63 7.47
C SER A 63 -2.26 1.88 6.92
N PHE A 64 -2.06 1.94 5.61
CA PHE A 64 -1.53 3.13 4.96
C PHE A 64 -2.06 3.28 3.53
N SER A 65 -2.08 4.53 3.08
CA SER A 65 -2.52 4.91 1.75
C SER A 65 -1.58 5.97 1.21
N ILE A 66 -0.66 5.59 0.31
CA ILE A 66 0.40 6.49 -0.18
C ILE A 66 0.70 6.26 -1.66
N PRO A 67 1.20 7.29 -2.37
CA PRO A 67 1.63 7.13 -3.76
C PRO A 67 2.99 6.45 -3.86
N TYR A 68 3.19 5.72 -4.94
CA TYR A 68 4.42 4.99 -5.25
C TYR A 68 4.91 5.32 -6.65
N LYS A 69 6.25 5.41 -6.77
CA LYS A 69 6.97 5.32 -8.03
C LYS A 69 7.73 4.01 -8.08
N ILE A 70 7.42 3.18 -9.07
CA ILE A 70 8.05 1.87 -9.24
C ILE A 70 8.82 1.88 -10.56
N THR A 71 10.13 1.71 -10.48
CA THR A 71 11.02 1.72 -11.65
C THR A 71 11.36 0.30 -12.07
N TYR A 72 11.12 0.03 -13.34
CA TYR A 72 11.45 -1.20 -14.04
C TYR A 72 12.63 -0.99 -14.97
N LYS A 73 13.44 -2.05 -15.10
CA LYS A 73 14.42 -2.23 -16.17
C LYS A 73 14.39 -3.69 -16.59
N ASP A 74 14.38 -3.96 -17.88
CA ASP A 74 14.39 -5.33 -18.42
C ASP A 74 13.29 -6.23 -17.80
N ASN A 75 12.07 -5.69 -17.64
CA ASN A 75 10.90 -6.32 -17.01
C ASN A 75 11.06 -6.72 -15.53
N GLN A 76 12.05 -6.17 -14.82
CA GLN A 76 12.26 -6.37 -13.40
C GLN A 76 12.13 -5.06 -12.62
N VAL A 77 11.51 -5.11 -11.43
CA VAL A 77 11.51 -3.97 -10.51
C VAL A 77 12.93 -3.78 -9.98
N ILE A 78 13.51 -2.61 -10.22
CA ILE A 78 14.84 -2.25 -9.69
C ILE A 78 14.76 -1.22 -8.56
N GLN A 79 13.64 -0.50 -8.46
CA GLN A 79 13.45 0.52 -7.44
C GLN A 79 11.97 0.72 -7.14
N CYS A 80 11.66 0.96 -5.87
CA CYS A 80 10.32 1.29 -5.40
C CYS A 80 10.46 2.41 -4.37
N GLU A 81 9.96 3.59 -4.73
CA GLU A 81 10.12 4.84 -3.99
C GLU A 81 8.74 5.32 -3.50
N MET A 82 8.72 5.85 -2.28
CA MET A 82 7.57 6.50 -1.67
C MET A 82 7.96 7.92 -1.24
N PRO A 83 7.00 8.85 -1.09
CA PRO A 83 7.27 10.19 -0.59
C PRO A 83 7.78 10.13 0.85
N GLU A 84 8.50 11.17 1.23
CA GLU A 84 8.92 11.39 2.61
C GLU A 84 7.74 11.90 3.44
N SER A 85 7.77 11.69 4.76
CA SER A 85 6.70 12.13 5.65
C SER A 85 6.91 13.55 6.19
N GLY A 86 5.84 14.15 6.72
CA GLY A 86 5.91 15.45 7.41
C GLY A 86 6.21 16.61 6.47
N ASP A 87 7.08 17.52 6.90
CA ASP A 87 7.38 18.76 6.17
C ASP A 87 8.01 18.52 4.78
N LEU A 88 8.58 17.32 4.56
CA LEU A 88 9.21 16.93 3.29
C LEU A 88 8.25 16.26 2.30
N TYR A 89 6.98 16.08 2.68
CA TYR A 89 6.01 15.37 1.85
C TYR A 89 5.80 16.06 0.50
N ILE A 90 5.49 17.35 0.48
CA ILE A 90 5.22 18.08 -0.76
C ILE A 90 6.45 18.09 -1.67
N ASP A 91 7.63 18.37 -1.11
CA ASP A 91 8.89 18.43 -1.88
C ASP A 91 9.26 17.07 -2.47
N SER A 92 9.07 15.99 -1.71
CA SER A 92 9.31 14.63 -2.21
C SER A 92 8.31 14.22 -3.29
N ILE A 93 7.04 14.66 -3.23
CA ILE A 93 6.08 14.50 -4.33
C ILE A 93 6.58 15.18 -5.60
N GLN A 94 7.03 16.43 -5.50
CA GLN A 94 7.52 17.18 -6.66
C GLN A 94 8.76 16.57 -7.30
N ARG A 95 9.62 15.93 -6.48
CA ARG A 95 10.83 15.24 -6.93
C ARG A 95 10.54 13.88 -7.57
N LEU A 96 9.60 13.13 -7.03
CA LEU A 96 9.34 11.75 -7.45
C LEU A 96 8.38 11.67 -8.64
N PHE A 97 7.39 12.54 -8.71
CA PHE A 97 6.29 12.40 -9.65
C PHE A 97 6.33 13.48 -10.74
N PRO A 98 5.91 13.15 -11.98
CA PRO A 98 5.73 14.13 -13.05
C PRO A 98 4.67 15.19 -12.70
N PRO A 99 4.80 16.45 -13.17
CA PRO A 99 3.88 17.54 -12.83
C PRO A 99 2.40 17.21 -13.04
N GLN A 100 2.06 16.48 -14.11
CA GLN A 100 0.70 16.06 -14.40
C GLN A 100 0.13 15.09 -13.36
N ILE A 101 0.98 14.26 -12.72
CA ILE A 101 0.59 13.30 -11.68
C ILE A 101 0.59 13.95 -10.29
N GLN A 102 1.51 14.89 -10.02
CA GLN A 102 1.62 15.59 -8.74
C GLN A 102 0.27 16.18 -8.29
N ASN A 103 -0.44 16.85 -9.19
CA ASN A 103 -1.74 17.45 -8.88
C ASN A 103 -2.81 16.41 -8.53
N HIS A 104 -2.79 15.23 -9.16
CA HIS A 104 -3.72 14.16 -8.81
C HIS A 104 -3.43 13.58 -7.43
N ILE A 105 -2.15 13.47 -7.06
CA ILE A 105 -1.70 12.99 -5.75
C ILE A 105 -2.04 13.99 -4.65
N LEU A 106 -1.70 15.27 -4.82
CA LEU A 106 -1.89 16.29 -3.78
C LEU A 106 -3.36 16.61 -3.51
N ASN A 107 -4.24 16.37 -4.50
CA ASN A 107 -5.68 16.51 -4.35
C ASN A 107 -6.40 15.17 -4.12
N HIS A 108 -5.66 14.08 -3.94
CA HIS A 108 -6.26 12.76 -3.71
C HIS A 108 -6.99 12.76 -2.36
N SER A 109 -8.29 12.46 -2.39
CA SER A 109 -9.04 12.17 -1.17
C SER A 109 -9.00 10.66 -0.91
N SER A 110 -8.59 10.28 0.31
CA SER A 110 -8.50 8.89 0.77
C SER A 110 -9.84 8.13 0.77
N HIS A 111 -10.95 8.80 0.45
CA HIS A 111 -12.32 8.28 0.52
C HIS A 111 -12.66 7.20 -0.52
N SER A 112 -11.71 6.75 -1.34
CA SER A 112 -12.00 5.89 -2.51
C SER A 112 -11.64 4.41 -2.34
N PHE A 113 -10.94 4.03 -1.26
CA PHE A 113 -10.58 2.64 -1.02
C PHE A 113 -11.44 2.06 0.09
N ASP A 114 -12.30 1.11 -0.27
CA ASP A 114 -13.10 0.34 0.68
C ASP A 114 -12.74 -1.15 0.52
N LEU A 115 -11.96 -1.66 1.48
CA LEU A 115 -11.55 -3.06 1.56
C LEU A 115 -12.46 -3.89 2.47
N SER A 116 -13.49 -3.27 3.08
CA SER A 116 -14.28 -3.88 4.16
C SER A 116 -14.92 -5.20 3.73
N GLN A 117 -15.47 -5.28 2.52
CA GLN A 117 -16.08 -6.51 2.01
C GLN A 117 -15.06 -7.64 1.89
N GLN A 118 -13.87 -7.37 1.34
CA GLN A 118 -12.83 -8.39 1.15
C GLN A 118 -12.32 -8.91 2.50
N ILE A 119 -12.14 -8.00 3.47
CA ILE A 119 -11.72 -8.33 4.83
C ILE A 119 -12.78 -9.20 5.52
N GLN A 120 -14.06 -8.79 5.43
CA GLN A 120 -15.18 -9.53 6.02
C GLN A 120 -15.34 -10.92 5.40
N GLU A 121 -15.20 -11.06 4.09
CA GLU A 121 -15.29 -12.35 3.41
C GLU A 121 -14.14 -13.29 3.80
N HIS A 122 -12.91 -12.78 3.91
CA HIS A 122 -11.74 -13.56 4.29
C HIS A 122 -11.83 -14.07 5.74
N TYR A 123 -12.24 -13.21 6.68
CA TYR A 123 -12.32 -13.53 8.12
C TYR A 123 -13.72 -13.94 8.60
N ALA A 124 -14.62 -14.34 7.69
CA ALA A 124 -16.00 -14.73 8.00
C ALA A 124 -16.12 -15.91 8.97
N TYR A 125 -15.03 -16.65 9.21
CA TYR A 125 -14.98 -17.76 10.16
C TYR A 125 -14.83 -17.32 11.63
N LEU A 126 -14.48 -16.06 11.89
CA LEU A 126 -14.34 -15.54 13.25
C LEU A 126 -15.71 -15.27 13.89
N PRO A 127 -15.85 -15.50 15.22
CA PRO A 127 -17.12 -15.34 15.93
C PRO A 127 -17.57 -13.87 16.03
N SER A 128 -16.63 -12.92 15.94
CA SER A 128 -16.89 -11.49 15.82
C SER A 128 -15.79 -10.89 14.93
N PRO A 129 -16.02 -10.66 13.62
CA PRO A 129 -15.02 -10.10 12.73
C PRO A 129 -14.77 -8.60 12.96
N ASP A 130 -15.35 -8.02 14.03
CA ASP A 130 -15.09 -6.65 14.43
C ASP A 130 -13.59 -6.45 14.70
N ILE A 131 -13.00 -5.47 14.01
CA ILE A 131 -11.57 -5.20 14.05
C ILE A 131 -11.20 -4.68 15.46
N ALA A 132 -10.39 -5.44 16.18
CA ALA A 132 -9.76 -4.94 17.39
C ALA A 132 -8.63 -3.98 16.98
N HIS A 133 -8.83 -2.69 17.27
CA HIS A 133 -7.79 -1.69 17.05
C HIS A 133 -6.69 -1.84 18.10
N THR A 134 -5.49 -2.22 17.67
CA THR A 134 -4.31 -2.10 18.52
C THR A 134 -3.97 -0.61 18.65
N VAL A 135 -4.26 -0.01 19.82
CA VAL A 135 -3.80 1.34 20.14
C VAL A 135 -2.29 1.28 20.34
N CYS A 136 -1.52 1.56 19.31
CA CYS A 136 -0.07 1.74 19.43
C CYS A 136 0.22 3.15 20.00
N TYR A 137 0.85 3.20 21.18
CA TYR A 137 1.38 4.41 21.82
C TYR A 137 2.72 4.83 21.23
#